data_AF-A0A524G539-F1
#
_entry.id   AF-A0A524G539-F1
#
_cell.length_a   1.000
_cell.length_b   1.000
_cell.length_c   1.000
_cell.angle_alpha   90.00
_cell.angle_beta   90.00
_cell.angle_gamma   90.00
#
_symmetry.space_group_name_H-M   'P 1'
#
loop_
_entity.id
_entity.type
_entity.pdbx_description
1 polymer ?
#
loop_
_entity_poly.entity_id
_entity_poly.type
_entity_poly.pdbx_seq_one_letter_code
_entity_poly.pdbx_strand_id
1 'polypeptide(L)'
;MQVLYSPVSLLFILHALVLQSIWLYVGRISRNRYLSDIMTFRSPSSRLSKYYNWRVTSFGNALYEGLVFLVVLVMSLYTLGYSLFPVNDVNGAFLIVVFVVFLSFLSAMQHAWRVKEVVDSEGRIDTAIKTSTDKIGVARMMVDDLYLQGVMGDGRTWFALFKLAQRQDQVGWVIRDVLLEKGKEEDARFSRHTTESSSNTDSGPDIN
;
A
#
# COMPACT_ATOMS: atom_id res chain seq x y z
N MET A 1 39.38 -6.09 -6.35
CA MET A 1 38.80 -5.76 -5.02
C MET A 1 38.86 -4.26 -4.67
N GLN A 2 39.79 -3.45 -5.19
CA GLN A 2 39.90 -2.02 -4.83
C GLN A 2 38.69 -1.13 -5.20
N VAL A 3 37.92 -1.46 -6.25
CA VAL A 3 36.75 -0.66 -6.67
C VAL A 3 35.62 -0.66 -5.62
N LEU A 4 35.47 -1.74 -4.85
CA LEU A 4 34.45 -1.84 -3.79
C LEU A 4 34.83 -1.08 -2.51
N TYR A 5 36.13 -0.80 -2.30
CA TYR A 5 36.65 -0.07 -1.13
C TYR A 5 37.09 1.36 -1.45
N SER A 6 36.68 1.89 -2.61
CA SER A 6 36.85 3.31 -2.91
C SER A 6 35.84 4.14 -2.09
N PRO A 7 36.25 5.26 -1.48
CA PRO A 7 35.34 6.14 -0.74
C PRO A 7 34.17 6.63 -1.60
N VAL A 8 34.37 6.77 -2.93
CA VAL A 8 33.32 7.15 -3.88
C VAL A 8 32.23 6.07 -3.97
N SER A 9 32.64 4.81 -4.13
CA SER A 9 31.72 3.67 -4.22
C SER A 9 30.88 3.52 -2.96
N LEU A 10 31.51 3.64 -1.79
CA LEU A 10 30.82 3.57 -0.51
C LEU A 10 29.83 4.72 -0.33
N LEU A 11 30.22 5.94 -0.70
CA LEU A 11 29.34 7.11 -0.66
C LEU A 11 28.13 6.96 -1.59
N PHE A 12 28.32 6.42 -2.80
CA PHE A 12 27.23 6.16 -3.74
C PHE A 12 26.24 5.13 -3.19
N ILE A 13 26.74 4.02 -2.64
CA ILE A 13 25.89 2.99 -2.05
C ILE A 13 25.09 3.56 -0.86
N LEU A 14 25.75 4.25 0.07
CA LEU A 14 25.08 4.84 1.24
C LEU A 14 24.03 5.88 0.83
N HIS A 15 24.37 6.78 -0.09
CA HIS A 15 23.44 7.80 -0.56
C HIS A 15 22.21 7.18 -1.24
N ALA A 16 22.42 6.16 -2.06
CA ALA A 16 21.31 5.44 -2.71
C ALA A 16 20.40 4.73 -1.71
N LEU A 17 20.97 4.08 -0.69
CA LEU A 17 20.20 3.45 0.39
C LEU A 17 19.38 4.49 1.15
N VAL A 18 19.91 5.68 1.40
CA VAL A 18 19.18 6.78 2.04
C VAL A 18 17.99 7.22 1.17
N LEU A 19 18.22 7.47 -0.12
CA LEU A 19 17.15 7.89 -1.03
C LEU A 19 16.08 6.82 -1.20
N GLN A 20 16.47 5.56 -1.33
CA GLN A 20 15.55 4.44 -1.38
C GLN A 20 14.74 4.33 -0.09
N SER A 21 15.38 4.49 1.07
CA SER A 21 14.69 4.47 2.36
C SER A 21 13.67 5.61 2.48
N ILE A 22 14.03 6.83 2.06
CA ILE A 22 13.11 7.97 2.05
C ILE A 22 11.92 7.69 1.13
N TRP A 23 12.17 7.20 -0.09
CA TRP A 23 11.13 6.89 -1.05
C TRP A 23 10.14 5.84 -0.52
N LEU A 24 10.65 4.76 0.06
CA LEU A 24 9.83 3.71 0.69
C LEU A 24 9.04 4.23 1.89
N TYR A 25 9.66 5.08 2.72
CA TYR A 25 9.03 5.69 3.88
C TYR A 25 7.85 6.60 3.49
N VAL A 26 8.06 7.48 2.50
CA VAL A 26 7.00 8.32 1.94
C VAL A 26 5.87 7.47 1.37
N GLY A 27 6.20 6.40 0.64
CA GLY A 27 5.21 5.43 0.14
C GLY A 27 4.38 4.80 1.26
N ARG A 28 5.01 4.38 2.36
CA ARG A 28 4.34 3.77 3.52
C ARG A 28 3.40 4.74 4.23
N ILE A 29 3.85 5.97 4.50
CA ILE A 29 3.01 6.99 5.14
C ILE A 29 1.82 7.33 4.25
N SER A 30 2.07 7.53 2.95
CA SER A 30 1.03 7.89 1.99
C SER A 30 -0.04 6.80 1.90
N ARG A 31 0.38 5.52 1.87
CA ARG A 31 -0.52 4.37 1.95
C ARG A 31 -1.38 4.41 3.21
N ASN A 32 -0.78 4.59 4.38
CA ASN A 32 -1.50 4.54 5.65
C ASN A 32 -2.53 5.67 5.77
N ARG A 33 -2.20 6.87 5.29
CA ARG A 33 -3.14 8.00 5.23
C ARG A 33 -4.29 7.73 4.28
N TYR A 34 -4.00 7.17 3.10
CA TYR A 34 -5.02 6.80 2.14
C TYR A 34 -5.94 5.68 2.65
N LEU A 35 -5.36 4.65 3.29
CA LEU A 35 -6.11 3.58 3.95
C LEU A 35 -7.09 4.12 4.99
N SER A 36 -6.63 5.06 5.84
CA SER A 36 -7.49 5.71 6.83
C SER A 36 -8.65 6.47 6.19
N ASP A 37 -8.43 7.16 5.06
CA ASP A 37 -9.48 7.88 4.35
C ASP A 37 -10.52 6.89 3.77
N ILE A 38 -10.09 5.85 3.06
CA ILE A 38 -11.03 4.92 2.39
C ILE A 38 -11.78 4.02 3.37
N MET A 39 -11.16 3.62 4.49
CA MET A 39 -11.81 2.80 5.52
C MET A 39 -12.90 3.58 6.28
N THR A 40 -12.85 4.92 6.26
CA THR A 40 -13.89 5.78 6.82
C THR A 40 -14.88 6.29 5.77
N PHE A 41 -14.83 5.71 4.57
CA PHE A 41 -15.62 6.10 3.41
C PHE A 41 -15.49 7.57 3.00
N ARG A 42 -14.30 8.16 3.21
CA ARG A 42 -13.99 9.54 2.87
C ARG A 42 -13.12 9.63 1.63
N SER A 43 -13.40 10.64 0.80
CA SER A 43 -12.53 10.97 -0.32
C SER A 43 -11.13 11.37 0.14
N PRO A 44 -10.07 11.09 -0.63
CA PRO A 44 -8.69 11.44 -0.29
C PRO A 44 -8.51 12.93 0.02
N SER A 45 -8.24 13.25 1.28
CA SER A 45 -8.25 14.63 1.76
C SER A 45 -6.86 15.27 1.71
N SER A 46 -5.86 14.55 2.23
CA SER A 46 -4.48 15.04 2.36
C SER A 46 -3.67 14.89 1.07
N ARG A 47 -2.62 15.71 0.89
CA ARG A 47 -1.71 15.64 -0.28
C ARG A 47 -1.11 14.23 -0.44
N LEU A 48 -0.68 13.61 0.65
CA LEU A 48 -0.11 12.25 0.64
C LEU A 48 -1.15 11.18 0.30
N SER A 49 -2.38 11.33 0.79
CA SER A 49 -3.49 10.44 0.44
C SER A 49 -3.84 10.54 -1.05
N LYS A 50 -3.94 11.76 -1.58
CA LYS A 50 -4.16 12.03 -3.01
C LYS A 50 -3.04 11.48 -3.90
N TYR A 51 -1.79 11.64 -3.47
CA TYR A 51 -0.65 11.06 -4.16
C TYR A 51 -0.72 9.53 -4.18
N TYR A 52 -1.04 8.88 -3.06
CA TYR A 52 -1.17 7.42 -3.04
C TYR A 52 -2.36 6.95 -3.90
N ASN A 53 -3.49 7.66 -3.86
CA ASN A 53 -4.63 7.40 -4.74
C ASN A 53 -4.22 7.41 -6.22
N TRP A 54 -3.54 8.48 -6.65
CA TRP A 54 -3.01 8.60 -8.01
C TRP A 54 -2.10 7.41 -8.36
N ARG A 55 -1.16 7.05 -7.47
CA ARG A 55 -0.26 5.91 -7.65
C ARG A 55 -1.01 4.60 -7.86
N VAL A 56 -2.05 4.32 -7.07
CA VAL A 56 -2.82 3.06 -7.14
C VAL A 56 -3.96 3.08 -8.16
N THR A 57 -4.14 4.16 -8.91
CA THR A 57 -5.20 4.26 -9.93
C THR A 57 -4.85 3.44 -11.16
N SER A 58 -3.56 3.34 -11.52
CA SER A 58 -3.12 2.55 -12.67
C SER A 58 -1.72 1.99 -12.42
N PHE A 59 -1.43 0.84 -13.02
CA PHE A 59 -0.08 0.28 -13.04
C PHE A 59 0.92 1.25 -13.70
N GLY A 60 0.49 1.98 -14.75
CA GLY A 60 1.29 2.98 -15.44
C GLY A 60 1.76 4.12 -14.53
N ASN A 61 0.92 4.59 -13.61
CA ASN A 61 1.31 5.65 -12.66
C ASN A 61 2.40 5.15 -11.71
N ALA A 62 2.31 3.90 -11.23
CA ALA A 62 3.33 3.30 -10.38
C ALA A 62 4.66 3.07 -11.12
N LEU A 63 4.61 2.71 -12.41
CA LEU A 63 5.81 2.65 -13.27
C LEU A 63 6.43 4.03 -13.48
N TYR A 64 5.61 5.04 -13.77
CA TYR A 64 6.06 6.41 -13.96
C TYR A 64 6.75 6.95 -12.71
N GLU A 65 6.16 6.72 -11.53
CA GLU A 65 6.78 7.09 -10.25
C GLU A 65 8.14 6.40 -10.05
N GLY A 66 8.22 5.10 -10.36
CA GLY A 66 9.47 4.34 -10.30
C GLY A 66 10.55 4.91 -11.24
N LEU A 67 10.17 5.28 -12.47
CA LEU A 67 11.06 5.90 -13.43
C LEU A 67 11.57 7.27 -12.93
N VAL A 68 10.67 8.11 -12.43
CA VAL A 68 11.02 9.42 -11.85
C VAL A 68 12.01 9.25 -10.69
N PHE A 69 11.77 8.27 -9.81
CA PHE A 69 12.69 7.95 -8.72
C PHE A 69 14.08 7.56 -9.24
N LEU A 70 14.17 6.72 -10.28
CA LEU A 70 15.46 6.32 -10.86
C LEU A 70 16.21 7.49 -11.48
N VAL A 71 15.52 8.38 -12.19
CA VAL A 71 16.13 9.60 -12.75
C VAL A 71 16.68 10.48 -11.64
N VAL A 72 15.89 10.70 -10.58
CA VAL A 72 16.33 11.48 -9.40
C VAL A 72 17.53 10.84 -8.73
N LEU A 73 17.54 9.52 -8.57
CA LEU A 73 18.65 8.76 -7.98
C LEU A 73 19.94 8.90 -8.81
N VAL A 74 19.87 8.73 -10.12
CA VAL A 74 21.05 8.87 -10.99
C VAL A 74 21.58 10.30 -10.93
N MET A 75 20.70 11.28 -11.07
CA MET A 75 21.08 12.70 -11.03
C MET A 75 21.69 13.07 -9.67
N SER A 76 21.13 12.58 -8.56
CA SER A 76 21.67 12.88 -7.24
C SER A 76 23.03 12.24 -7.01
N LEU A 77 23.25 10.99 -7.47
CA LEU A 77 24.53 10.30 -7.35
C LEU A 77 25.64 11.04 -8.10
N TYR A 78 25.41 11.43 -9.37
CA TYR A 78 26.41 12.16 -10.15
C TYR A 78 26.62 13.58 -9.62
N THR A 79 25.56 14.28 -9.23
CA THR A 79 25.68 15.64 -8.66
C THR A 79 26.50 15.61 -7.38
N LEU A 80 26.19 14.69 -6.47
CA LEU A 80 26.93 14.52 -5.23
C LEU A 80 28.37 14.07 -5.49
N GLY A 81 28.57 13.10 -6.40
CA GLY A 81 29.87 12.60 -6.79
C GLY A 81 30.80 13.68 -7.32
N TYR A 82 30.37 14.45 -8.34
CA TYR A 82 31.18 15.52 -8.93
C TYR A 82 31.37 16.71 -8.00
N SER A 83 30.51 16.90 -6.98
CA SER A 83 30.71 17.94 -5.98
C SER A 83 31.80 17.61 -4.95
N LEU A 84 32.13 16.34 -4.76
CA LEU A 84 33.04 15.86 -3.70
C LEU A 84 34.32 15.23 -4.23
N PHE A 85 34.32 14.71 -5.46
CA PHE A 85 35.43 13.93 -6.01
C PHE A 85 35.81 14.37 -7.44
N PRO A 86 37.06 14.15 -7.85
CA PRO A 86 37.49 14.34 -9.24
C PRO A 86 36.67 13.49 -10.24
N VAL A 87 36.50 14.02 -11.45
CA VAL A 87 35.73 13.38 -12.53
C VAL A 87 36.19 11.94 -12.81
N ASN A 88 37.50 11.68 -12.77
CA ASN A 88 38.07 10.36 -13.04
C ASN A 88 37.63 9.31 -12.01
N ASP A 89 37.55 9.69 -10.73
CA ASP A 89 37.16 8.77 -9.66
C ASP A 89 35.66 8.45 -9.72
N VAL A 90 34.84 9.44 -10.06
CA VAL A 90 33.39 9.28 -10.27
C VAL A 90 33.12 8.36 -11.47
N ASN A 91 33.80 8.59 -12.59
CA ASN A 91 33.65 7.75 -13.78
C ASN A 91 34.19 6.33 -13.54
N GLY A 92 35.23 6.17 -12.72
CA GLY A 92 35.74 4.87 -12.28
C GLY A 92 34.72 4.07 -11.45
N ALA A 93 33.78 4.74 -10.79
CA ALA A 93 32.69 4.11 -10.04
C ALA A 93 31.43 3.81 -10.88
N PHE A 94 31.48 3.95 -12.21
CA PHE A 94 30.33 3.74 -13.11
C PHE A 94 29.63 2.38 -12.89
N LEU A 95 30.38 1.29 -12.74
CA LEU A 95 29.80 -0.03 -12.51
C LEU A 95 28.98 -0.10 -11.21
N ILE A 96 29.39 0.65 -10.18
CA ILE A 96 28.65 0.74 -8.91
C ILE A 96 27.35 1.51 -9.12
N VAL A 97 27.36 2.61 -9.89
CA VAL A 97 26.14 3.35 -10.24
C VAL A 97 25.15 2.44 -10.97
N VAL A 98 25.62 1.71 -11.99
CA VAL A 98 24.78 0.75 -12.74
C VAL A 98 24.19 -0.30 -11.80
N PHE A 99 24.99 -0.87 -10.91
CA PHE A 99 24.54 -1.87 -9.94
C PHE A 99 23.45 -1.33 -9.00
N VAL A 100 23.67 -0.13 -8.44
CA VAL A 100 22.72 0.54 -7.55
C VAL A 100 21.40 0.86 -8.26
N VAL A 101 21.48 1.38 -9.48
CA VAL A 101 20.32 1.70 -10.32
C VAL A 101 19.54 0.44 -10.65
N PHE A 102 20.24 -0.66 -10.96
CA PHE A 102 19.60 -1.95 -11.23
C PHE A 102 18.83 -2.48 -10.02
N LEU A 103 19.43 -2.47 -8.83
CA LEU A 103 18.72 -2.88 -7.59
C LEU A 103 17.52 -1.98 -7.30
N SER A 104 17.68 -0.67 -7.50
CA SER A 104 16.61 0.31 -7.32
C SER A 104 15.47 0.09 -8.32
N PHE A 105 15.81 -0.29 -9.56
CA PHE A 105 14.84 -0.64 -10.59
C PHE A 105 14.04 -1.89 -10.21
N LEU A 106 14.70 -2.94 -9.71
CA LEU A 106 14.01 -4.13 -9.22
C LEU A 106 13.05 -3.80 -8.08
N SER A 107 13.48 -2.95 -7.13
CA SER A 107 12.62 -2.48 -6.04
C SER A 107 11.41 -1.70 -6.56
N ALA A 108 11.62 -0.77 -7.50
CA ALA A 108 10.55 -0.01 -8.14
C ALA A 108 9.55 -0.92 -8.88
N MET A 109 10.06 -1.91 -9.62
CA MET A 109 9.25 -2.88 -10.35
C MET A 109 8.41 -3.74 -9.41
N GLN A 110 8.99 -4.24 -8.31
CA GLN A 110 8.24 -4.99 -7.28
C GLN A 110 7.08 -4.16 -6.71
N HIS A 111 7.31 -2.87 -6.46
CA HIS A 111 6.25 -1.98 -6.01
C HIS A 111 5.17 -1.75 -7.07
N ALA A 112 5.56 -1.56 -8.33
CA ALA A 112 4.62 -1.39 -9.43
C ALA A 112 3.78 -2.66 -9.63
N TRP A 113 4.39 -3.85 -9.58
CA TRP A 113 3.67 -5.12 -9.66
C TRP A 113 2.65 -5.30 -8.54
N ARG A 114 2.97 -4.92 -7.31
CA ARG A 114 1.98 -4.92 -6.22
C ARG A 114 0.79 -4.03 -6.53
N VAL A 115 1.01 -2.88 -7.18
CA VAL A 115 -0.09 -2.01 -7.63
C VAL A 115 -0.88 -2.66 -8.76
N LYS A 116 -0.21 -3.35 -9.69
CA LYS A 116 -0.88 -4.10 -10.77
C LYS A 116 -1.86 -5.13 -10.20
N GLU A 117 -1.43 -5.93 -9.23
CA GLU A 117 -2.28 -6.94 -8.59
C GLU A 117 -3.51 -6.32 -7.91
N VAL A 118 -3.36 -5.13 -7.31
CA VAL A 118 -4.49 -4.38 -6.72
C VAL A 118 -5.46 -3.90 -7.81
N VAL A 119 -4.96 -3.35 -8.91
CA VAL A 119 -5.77 -2.87 -10.04
C VAL A 119 -6.49 -4.03 -10.72
N ASP A 120 -5.82 -5.18 -10.89
CA ASP A 120 -6.41 -6.38 -11.47
C ASP A 120 -7.50 -6.96 -10.54
N SER A 121 -7.29 -6.95 -9.22
CA SER A 121 -8.31 -7.34 -8.23
C SER A 121 -9.52 -6.40 -8.26
N GLU A 122 -9.30 -5.09 -8.32
CA GLU A 122 -10.35 -4.09 -8.48
C GLU A 122 -11.18 -4.33 -9.74
N GLY A 123 -10.52 -4.59 -10.89
CA GLY A 123 -11.21 -4.88 -12.15
C GLY A 123 -12.04 -6.17 -12.10
N ARG A 124 -11.54 -7.20 -11.42
CA ARG A 124 -12.27 -8.47 -11.23
C ARG A 124 -13.54 -8.27 -10.38
N ILE A 125 -13.43 -7.55 -9.26
CA ILE A 125 -14.58 -7.26 -8.38
C ILE A 125 -15.61 -6.41 -9.13
N ASP A 126 -15.18 -5.34 -9.80
CA ASP A 126 -16.04 -4.46 -10.57
C ASP A 126 -16.80 -5.24 -11.66
N THR A 127 -16.10 -6.12 -12.39
CA THR A 127 -16.71 -6.96 -13.42
C THR A 127 -17.72 -7.92 -12.80
N ALA A 128 -17.35 -8.66 -11.76
CA ALA A 128 -18.21 -9.66 -11.12
C ALA A 128 -19.53 -9.05 -10.60
N ILE A 129 -19.47 -7.86 -10.00
CA ILE A 129 -20.67 -7.17 -9.51
C ILE A 129 -21.49 -6.59 -10.67
N LYS A 130 -20.86 -6.04 -11.71
CA LYS A 130 -21.58 -5.49 -12.87
C LYS A 130 -22.34 -6.54 -13.66
N THR A 131 -21.75 -7.73 -13.83
CA THR A 131 -22.35 -8.82 -14.61
C THR A 131 -23.36 -9.65 -13.82
N SER A 132 -23.38 -9.54 -12.49
CA SER A 132 -24.33 -10.27 -11.65
C SER A 132 -25.73 -9.65 -11.68
N THR A 133 -26.74 -10.52 -11.72
CA THR A 133 -28.15 -10.14 -11.48
C THR A 133 -28.38 -9.78 -10.01
N ASP A 134 -27.72 -10.49 -9.09
CA ASP A 134 -27.70 -10.19 -7.65
C ASP A 134 -26.35 -9.55 -7.27
N LYS A 135 -26.30 -8.23 -7.34
CA LYS A 135 -25.10 -7.43 -7.04
C LYS A 135 -24.75 -7.47 -5.55
N ILE A 136 -25.77 -7.42 -4.69
CA ILE A 136 -25.62 -7.36 -3.23
C ILE A 136 -25.15 -8.72 -2.71
N GLY A 137 -25.74 -9.82 -3.19
CA GLY A 137 -25.33 -11.17 -2.81
C GLY A 137 -23.88 -11.46 -3.16
N VAL A 138 -23.42 -11.06 -4.35
CA VAL A 138 -22.01 -11.21 -4.76
C VAL A 138 -21.08 -10.38 -3.88
N ALA A 139 -21.40 -9.11 -3.62
CA ALA A 139 -20.60 -8.27 -2.74
C ALA A 139 -20.54 -8.82 -1.31
N ARG A 140 -21.67 -9.31 -0.77
CA ARG A 140 -21.74 -9.96 0.55
C ARG A 140 -20.89 -11.21 0.62
N MET A 141 -20.98 -12.08 -0.38
CA MET A 141 -20.17 -13.30 -0.46
C MET A 141 -18.67 -12.99 -0.47
N MET A 142 -18.24 -11.97 -1.21
CA MET A 142 -16.83 -11.55 -1.23
C MET A 142 -16.35 -11.05 0.14
N VAL A 143 -17.17 -10.25 0.82
CA VAL A 143 -16.83 -9.73 2.16
C VAL A 143 -16.81 -10.87 3.18
N ASP A 144 -17.79 -11.77 3.14
CA ASP A 144 -17.86 -12.93 4.04
C ASP A 144 -16.67 -13.87 3.83
N ASP A 145 -16.26 -14.14 2.58
CA ASP A 145 -15.06 -14.94 2.28
C ASP A 145 -13.79 -14.32 2.88
N LEU A 146 -13.66 -12.99 2.80
CA LEU A 146 -12.53 -12.28 3.41
C LEU A 146 -12.53 -12.35 4.94
N TYR A 147 -13.70 -12.32 5.59
CA TYR A 147 -13.81 -12.53 7.04
C TYR A 147 -13.48 -13.97 7.42
N LEU A 148 -13.89 -14.96 6.61
CA LEU A 148 -13.57 -16.38 6.84
C LEU A 148 -12.07 -16.68 6.76
N GLN A 149 -11.32 -15.93 5.94
CA GLN A 149 -9.86 -16.01 5.89
C GLN A 149 -9.16 -15.45 7.14
N GLY A 150 -9.92 -14.83 8.07
CA GLY A 150 -9.42 -14.32 9.35
C GLY A 150 -8.60 -13.04 9.23
N VAL A 151 -7.79 -12.75 10.25
CA VAL A 151 -6.95 -11.53 10.34
C VAL A 151 -5.92 -11.44 9.19
N MET A 152 -5.64 -12.57 8.51
CA MET A 152 -4.76 -12.66 7.34
C MET A 152 -5.51 -12.69 5.99
N GLY A 153 -6.81 -12.36 5.96
CA GLY A 153 -7.55 -12.19 4.70
C GLY A 153 -6.83 -11.26 3.74
N ASP A 154 -6.95 -11.52 2.43
CA ASP A 154 -6.15 -10.83 1.42
C ASP A 154 -6.33 -9.30 1.49
N GLY A 155 -5.33 -8.63 2.09
CA GLY A 155 -5.34 -7.19 2.30
C GLY A 155 -5.45 -6.38 1.01
N ARG A 156 -5.13 -6.99 -0.15
CA ARG A 156 -5.29 -6.36 -1.47
C ARG A 156 -6.74 -6.34 -1.90
N THR A 157 -7.47 -7.42 -1.66
CA THR A 157 -8.90 -7.52 -1.95
C THR A 157 -9.70 -6.62 -1.01
N TRP A 158 -9.33 -6.57 0.29
CA TRP A 158 -9.85 -5.55 1.21
C TRP A 158 -9.62 -4.13 0.70
N PHE A 159 -8.39 -3.82 0.29
CA PHE A 159 -8.05 -2.51 -0.26
C PHE A 159 -8.88 -2.17 -1.50
N ALA A 160 -9.05 -3.13 -2.42
CA ALA A 160 -9.83 -2.96 -3.63
C ALA A 160 -11.31 -2.71 -3.33
N LEU A 161 -11.91 -3.44 -2.39
CA LEU A 161 -13.30 -3.23 -1.95
C LEU A 161 -13.51 -1.84 -1.37
N PHE A 162 -12.65 -1.41 -0.42
CA PHE A 162 -12.76 -0.07 0.18
C PHE A 162 -12.54 1.05 -0.85
N LYS A 163 -11.65 0.84 -1.83
CA LYS A 163 -11.44 1.78 -2.93
C LYS A 163 -12.66 1.84 -3.86
N LEU A 164 -13.24 0.71 -4.24
CA LEU A 164 -14.46 0.67 -5.08
C LEU A 164 -15.66 1.29 -4.36
N ALA A 165 -15.79 1.11 -3.05
CA ALA A 165 -16.82 1.73 -2.22
C ALA A 165 -16.79 3.28 -2.24
N GLN A 166 -15.69 3.90 -2.69
CA GLN A 166 -15.61 5.36 -2.88
C GLN A 166 -16.29 5.83 -4.17
N ARG A 167 -16.54 4.93 -5.13
CA ARG A 167 -17.13 5.30 -6.43
C ARG A 167 -18.60 5.67 -6.25
N GLN A 168 -19.03 6.69 -6.99
CA GLN A 168 -20.41 7.18 -7.00
C GLN A 168 -21.28 6.43 -8.03
N ASP A 169 -21.02 5.14 -8.21
CA ASP A 169 -21.73 4.26 -9.14
C ASP A 169 -22.45 3.13 -8.40
N GLN A 170 -23.33 2.40 -9.08
CA GLN A 170 -24.10 1.31 -8.47
C GLN A 170 -23.20 0.27 -7.77
N VAL A 171 -22.01 -0.01 -8.31
CA VAL A 171 -21.05 -0.95 -7.72
C VAL A 171 -20.53 -0.41 -6.40
N GLY A 172 -20.07 0.85 -6.38
CA GLY A 172 -19.55 1.50 -5.18
C GLY A 172 -20.59 1.58 -4.06
N TRP A 173 -21.84 1.94 -4.38
CA TRP A 173 -22.93 1.96 -3.40
C TRP A 173 -23.21 0.59 -2.80
N VAL A 174 -23.32 -0.45 -3.64
CA VAL A 174 -23.57 -1.83 -3.19
C VAL A 174 -22.46 -2.33 -2.26
N ILE A 175 -21.19 -2.14 -2.65
CA ILE A 175 -20.06 -2.57 -1.81
C ILE A 175 -20.05 -1.80 -0.50
N ARG A 176 -20.28 -0.48 -0.54
CA ARG A 176 -20.31 0.37 0.65
C ARG A 176 -21.39 -0.08 1.64
N ASP A 177 -22.59 -0.36 1.16
CA ASP A 177 -23.70 -0.77 2.02
C ASP A 177 -23.41 -2.12 2.69
N VAL A 178 -22.87 -3.09 1.95
CA VAL A 178 -22.45 -4.39 2.49
C VAL A 178 -21.34 -4.22 3.54
N LEU A 179 -20.33 -3.38 3.27
CA LEU A 179 -19.25 -3.14 4.23
C LEU A 179 -19.76 -2.48 5.52
N LEU A 180 -20.71 -1.54 5.43
CA LEU A 180 -21.32 -0.90 6.59
C LEU A 180 -22.22 -1.86 7.38
N GLU A 181 -22.96 -2.73 6.69
CA GLU A 181 -23.79 -3.77 7.32
C GLU A 181 -22.90 -4.75 8.09
N LYS A 182 -21.85 -5.28 7.44
CA LYS A 182 -20.92 -6.24 8.05
C LYS A 182 -20.11 -5.64 9.19
N GLY A 183 -19.71 -4.37 9.08
CA GLY A 183 -19.06 -3.65 10.17
C GLY A 183 -19.94 -3.59 11.44
N LYS A 184 -21.24 -3.31 11.28
CA LYS A 184 -22.19 -3.31 12.41
C LYS A 184 -22.42 -4.69 13.00
N GLU A 185 -22.48 -5.74 12.16
CA GLU A 185 -22.61 -7.13 12.62
C GLU A 185 -21.42 -7.53 13.50
N GLU A 186 -20.21 -7.19 13.08
CA GLU A 186 -18.98 -7.50 13.83
C GLU A 186 -18.87 -6.65 15.11
N ASP A 187 -19.14 -5.34 15.06
CA ASP A 187 -19.16 -4.49 16.26
C ASP A 187 -20.14 -5.01 17.32
N ALA A 188 -21.31 -5.51 16.87
CA ALA A 188 -22.30 -6.12 17.75
C ALA A 188 -21.82 -7.48 18.32
N ARG A 189 -21.10 -8.29 17.54
CA ARG A 189 -20.47 -9.54 18.02
C ARG A 189 -19.40 -9.28 19.06
N PHE A 190 -18.50 -8.31 18.82
CA PHE A 190 -17.46 -7.92 19.78
C PHE A 190 -18.06 -7.36 21.08
N SER A 191 -19.11 -6.55 20.99
CA SER A 191 -19.79 -5.99 22.17
C SER A 191 -20.45 -7.09 23.02
N ARG A 192 -21.08 -8.09 22.39
CA ARG A 192 -21.66 -9.25 23.11
C ARG A 192 -20.58 -10.09 23.80
N HIS A 193 -19.49 -10.40 23.11
CA HIS A 193 -18.37 -11.14 23.71
C HIS A 193 -17.71 -10.41 24.89
N THR A 194 -17.58 -9.08 24.81
CA THR A 194 -17.01 -8.26 25.91
C THR A 194 -17.94 -8.20 27.12
N THR A 195 -19.26 -8.14 26.88
CA THR A 195 -20.27 -8.09 27.95
C THR A 195 -20.33 -9.42 28.72
N GLU A 196 -20.33 -10.56 28.01
CA GLU A 196 -20.29 -11.91 28.61
C GLU A 196 -18.97 -12.21 29.32
N SER A 197 -17.85 -11.67 28.82
CA SER A 197 -16.55 -11.76 29.50
C SER A 197 -16.50 -10.96 30.82
N SER A 198 -17.30 -9.90 30.95
CA SER A 198 -17.32 -9.04 32.14
C SER A 198 -18.32 -9.49 33.20
N SER A 199 -19.30 -10.34 32.86
CA SER A 199 -20.34 -10.82 33.78
C SER A 199 -19.95 -12.05 34.61
N ASN A 200 -18.69 -12.51 34.55
CA ASN A 200 -18.17 -13.62 35.37
C ASN A 200 -17.51 -13.18 36.68
N THR A 201 -17.78 -11.98 37.18
CA THR A 201 -17.59 -11.65 38.61
C THR A 201 -18.91 -11.87 39.33
N ASP A 202 -19.29 -13.15 39.42
CA ASP A 202 -20.34 -13.67 40.28
C ASP A 202 -19.90 -13.52 41.74
N SER A 203 -20.10 -12.33 42.31
CA SER A 203 -20.21 -12.17 43.75
C SER A 203 -21.57 -12.71 44.17
N GLY A 204 -21.64 -14.04 44.34
CA GLY A 204 -22.77 -14.70 44.97
C GLY A 204 -23.03 -14.12 46.38
N PRO A 205 -24.27 -14.16 46.88
CA PRO A 205 -24.62 -13.57 48.16
C PRO A 205 -24.00 -14.36 49.32
N ASP A 206 -23.25 -13.67 50.18
CA ASP A 206 -22.83 -14.19 51.49
C ASP A 206 -24.09 -14.50 52.33
N ILE A 207 -24.29 -15.79 52.58
CA ILE A 207 -25.25 -16.29 53.57
C ILE A 207 -24.56 -16.19 54.94
N ASN A 208 -25.00 -15.22 55.75
CA ASN A 208 -24.85 -15.21 57.21
C ASN A 208 -26.16 -15.66 57.85
#